data_AF-A0A2E4FRT3-F1
#
_entry.id   AF-A0A2E4FRT3-F1
#
_cell.length_a   1.000
_cell.length_b   1.000
_cell.length_c   1.000
_cell.angle_alpha   90.00
_cell.angle_beta   90.00
_cell.angle_gamma   90.00
#
_symmetry.space_group_name_H-M   'P 1'
#
loop_
_entity.id
_entity.type
_entity.pdbx_description
1 polymer ?
#
loop_
_entity_poly.entity_id
_entity_poly.type
_entity_poly.pdbx_seq_one_letter_code
_entity_poly.pdbx_strand_id
1 'polypeptide(L)'
;MELDLVPLLKVQRELYAMPRGGERFQTYLRTMVDADTGDLALPLVTMNPMGKDHIPVLLDTLLDFDAEAIARDVIATTTLAVSDVDGRFAVGLVVADDAHGGWTDRYCSEYSHRFEGRAMYTRGWIVGQIWTGDPPSADSIREETATAIHRLAHILRRGTAATLGEMIDQEGTAMADARCGGPRVYARCGRSVAGRNRPGDHDSLPVWG
;
A
#
# COMPACT_ATOMS: atom_id res chain seq x y z
N MET A 1 5.14 -18.44 12.83
CA MET A 1 4.75 -17.02 12.97
C MET A 1 3.29 -16.99 13.36
N GLU A 2 2.92 -16.26 14.41
CA GLU A 2 1.51 -16.07 14.81
C GLU A 2 0.96 -14.82 14.11
N LEU A 3 -0.20 -14.94 13.48
CA LEU A 3 -0.78 -13.90 12.63
C LEU A 3 -2.23 -13.63 13.02
N ASP A 4 -2.54 -12.39 13.37
CA ASP A 4 -3.89 -11.96 13.72
C ASP A 4 -4.34 -10.81 12.80
N LEU A 5 -5.54 -10.92 12.22
CA LEU A 5 -6.10 -9.83 11.44
C LEU A 5 -6.67 -8.75 12.36
N VAL A 6 -6.29 -7.49 12.14
CA VAL A 6 -6.92 -6.32 12.75
C VAL A 6 -7.75 -5.58 11.69
N PRO A 7 -9.08 -5.48 11.86
CA PRO A 7 -9.94 -4.73 10.95
C PRO A 7 -9.65 -3.23 10.98
N LEU A 8 -9.18 -2.66 9.86
CA LEU A 8 -8.81 -1.26 9.69
C LEU A 8 -9.63 -0.55 8.61
N LEU A 9 -10.28 -1.26 7.68
CA LEU A 9 -11.03 -0.61 6.60
C LEU A 9 -12.18 0.25 7.14
N LYS A 10 -12.92 -0.26 8.12
CA LYS A 10 -13.98 0.50 8.78
C LYS A 10 -13.44 1.73 9.53
N VAL A 11 -12.31 1.58 10.22
CA VAL A 11 -11.63 2.68 10.93
C VAL A 11 -11.25 3.81 9.96
N GLN A 12 -10.66 3.45 8.82
CA GLN A 12 -10.34 4.40 7.76
C GLN A 12 -11.61 5.09 7.22
N ARG A 13 -12.69 4.33 7.01
CA ARG A 13 -13.95 4.85 6.48
C ARG A 13 -14.64 5.84 7.42
N GLU A 14 -14.58 5.58 8.73
CA GLU A 14 -15.11 6.47 9.76
C GLU A 14 -14.35 7.80 9.81
N LEU A 15 -13.02 7.78 9.67
CA LEU A 15 -12.23 8.99 9.56
C LEU A 15 -12.66 9.85 8.37
N TYR A 16 -12.95 9.24 7.21
CA TYR A 16 -13.44 10.00 6.05
C TYR A 16 -14.92 10.39 6.11
N ALA A 17 -15.71 9.87 7.07
CA ALA A 17 -17.06 10.38 7.32
C ALA A 17 -17.02 11.82 7.87
N MET A 18 -15.89 12.21 8.48
CA MET A 18 -15.66 13.58 8.92
C MET A 18 -15.41 14.51 7.73
N PRO A 19 -15.94 15.75 7.76
CA PRO A 19 -15.60 16.77 6.78
C PRO A 19 -14.09 16.98 6.66
N ARG A 20 -13.62 17.27 5.45
CA ARG A 20 -12.21 17.58 5.22
C ARG A 20 -11.80 18.84 5.95
N GLY A 21 -10.88 18.70 6.91
CA GLY A 21 -10.35 19.82 7.68
C GLY A 21 -9.39 19.37 8.78
N GLY A 22 -8.95 20.33 9.59
CA GLY A 22 -8.00 20.08 10.67
C GLY A 22 -8.51 19.10 11.72
N GLU A 23 -9.82 19.08 11.99
CA GLU A 23 -10.42 18.15 12.96
C GLU A 23 -10.24 16.68 12.55
N ARG A 24 -10.43 16.37 11.26
CA ARG A 24 -10.19 15.03 10.71
C ARG A 24 -8.73 14.63 10.83
N PHE A 25 -7.81 15.54 10.52
CA PHE A 25 -6.37 15.29 10.67
C PHE A 25 -5.98 15.01 12.13
N GLN A 26 -6.49 15.80 13.09
CA GLN A 26 -6.22 15.58 14.51
C GLN A 26 -6.84 14.27 15.00
N THR A 27 -8.01 13.90 14.49
CA THR A 27 -8.64 12.61 14.82
C THR A 27 -7.83 11.44 14.28
N TYR A 28 -7.35 11.53 13.03
CA TYR A 28 -6.42 10.57 12.46
C TYR A 28 -5.15 10.38 13.33
N LEU A 29 -4.53 11.46 13.80
CA LEU A 29 -3.36 11.36 14.69
C LEU A 29 -3.71 10.64 16.01
N ARG A 30 -4.83 10.98 16.64
CA ARG A 30 -5.27 10.29 17.87
C ARG A 30 -5.62 8.82 17.64
N THR A 31 -6.12 8.47 16.46
CA THR A 31 -6.42 7.08 16.08
C THR A 31 -5.15 6.26 15.89
N MET A 32 -4.08 6.85 15.38
CA MET A 32 -2.83 6.14 15.13
C MET A 32 -1.90 6.03 16.34
N VAL A 33 -2.03 6.91 17.34
CA VAL A 33 -1.09 7.02 18.44
C VAL A 33 -1.71 6.49 19.72
N ASP A 34 -1.01 5.58 20.38
CA ASP A 34 -1.37 5.11 21.71
C ASP A 34 -1.21 6.26 22.71
N ALA A 35 -2.26 6.56 23.47
CA ALA A 35 -2.30 7.75 24.31
C ALA A 35 -1.33 7.68 25.50
N ASP A 36 -1.02 6.47 25.97
CA ASP A 36 -0.19 6.26 27.17
C ASP A 36 1.29 6.21 26.81
N THR A 37 1.64 5.57 25.69
CA THR A 37 3.02 5.36 25.27
C THR A 37 3.49 6.36 24.22
N GLY A 38 2.56 7.01 23.51
CA GLY A 38 2.87 7.86 22.36
C GLY A 38 3.39 7.10 21.14
N ASP A 39 3.39 5.76 21.17
CA ASP A 39 3.84 4.94 20.05
C ASP A 39 2.69 4.63 19.07
N LEU A 40 3.02 4.07 17.91
CA LEU A 40 2.05 3.74 16.88
C LEU A 40 1.12 2.59 17.32
N ALA A 41 -0.14 2.92 17.58
CA ALA A 41 -1.21 1.97 17.88
C ALA A 41 -1.76 1.26 16.64
N LEU A 42 -2.01 2.02 15.55
CA LEU A 42 -2.57 1.49 14.29
C LEU A 42 -1.71 1.92 13.09
N PRO A 43 -1.48 1.06 12.09
CA PRO A 43 -0.47 1.30 11.05
C PRO A 43 -1.02 2.13 9.88
N LEU A 44 -1.79 3.18 10.15
CA LEU A 44 -2.48 3.97 9.13
C LEU A 44 -1.58 5.01 8.44
N VAL A 45 -0.25 4.93 8.60
CA VAL A 45 0.70 5.98 8.18
C VAL A 45 0.63 6.32 6.68
N THR A 46 0.27 5.35 5.84
CA THR A 46 0.13 5.55 4.39
C THR A 46 -1.24 6.09 3.96
N MET A 47 -2.20 6.14 4.88
CA MET A 47 -3.51 6.75 4.67
C MET A 47 -3.35 8.27 4.55
N ASN A 48 -4.02 8.86 3.56
CA ASN A 48 -4.05 10.32 3.40
C ASN A 48 -5.30 10.90 4.07
N PRO A 49 -5.25 11.43 5.32
CA PRO A 49 -6.42 11.99 5.98
C PRO A 49 -6.99 13.23 5.26
N MET A 50 -6.25 13.81 4.32
CA MET A 50 -6.69 14.94 3.49
C MET A 50 -7.16 14.52 2.09
N GLY A 51 -7.27 13.22 1.86
CA GLY A 51 -7.81 12.63 0.65
C GLY A 51 -9.23 13.08 0.32
N LYS A 52 -9.59 12.83 -0.94
CA LYS A 52 -10.86 13.27 -1.56
C LYS A 52 -11.88 12.13 -1.61
N ASP A 53 -13.03 12.42 -2.20
CA ASP A 53 -14.24 11.58 -2.17
C ASP A 53 -14.07 10.21 -2.85
N HIS A 54 -13.04 10.02 -3.67
CA HIS A 54 -12.75 8.73 -4.29
C HIS A 54 -12.31 7.66 -3.27
N ILE A 55 -11.68 8.07 -2.16
CA ILE A 55 -11.19 7.13 -1.14
C ILE A 55 -12.35 6.49 -0.35
N PRO A 56 -13.35 7.26 0.15
CA PRO A 56 -14.57 6.67 0.72
C PRO A 56 -15.25 5.67 -0.20
N VAL A 57 -15.35 5.97 -1.51
CA VAL A 57 -15.97 5.06 -2.48
C VAL A 57 -15.20 3.75 -2.60
N LEU A 58 -13.87 3.81 -2.63
CA LEU A 58 -13.02 2.62 -2.61
C LEU A 58 -13.20 1.84 -1.30
N LEU A 59 -13.18 2.52 -0.15
CA LEU A 59 -13.38 1.89 1.15
C LEU A 59 -14.75 1.20 1.26
N ASP A 60 -15.82 1.86 0.81
CA ASP A 60 -17.16 1.29 0.75
C ASP A 60 -17.17 0.05 -0.17
N THR A 61 -16.49 0.10 -1.32
CA THR A 61 -16.35 -1.07 -2.21
C THR A 61 -15.62 -2.24 -1.52
N LEU A 62 -14.51 -1.97 -0.83
CA LEU A 62 -13.74 -3.00 -0.11
C LEU A 62 -14.55 -3.62 1.04
N LEU A 63 -15.35 -2.81 1.74
CA LEU A 63 -16.25 -3.27 2.79
C LEU A 63 -17.39 -4.12 2.21
N ASP A 64 -17.98 -3.71 1.09
CA ASP A 64 -19.12 -4.38 0.46
C ASP A 64 -18.83 -5.83 0.04
N PHE A 65 -17.59 -6.14 -0.40
CA PHE A 65 -17.18 -7.52 -0.73
C PHE A 65 -16.44 -8.24 0.40
N ASP A 66 -16.40 -7.67 1.61
CA ASP A 66 -15.71 -8.23 2.78
C ASP A 66 -14.22 -8.51 2.53
N ALA A 67 -13.47 -7.52 2.03
CA ALA A 67 -12.03 -7.64 1.77
C ALA A 67 -11.25 -8.18 2.98
N GLU A 68 -11.58 -7.76 4.20
CA GLU A 68 -10.91 -8.24 5.41
C GLU A 68 -11.28 -9.69 5.76
N ALA A 69 -12.45 -10.20 5.37
CA ALA A 69 -12.72 -11.64 5.48
C ALA A 69 -11.82 -12.44 4.52
N ILE A 70 -11.62 -11.95 3.30
CA ILE A 70 -10.70 -12.56 2.33
C ILE A 70 -9.27 -12.57 2.87
N ALA A 71 -8.81 -11.47 3.47
CA ALA A 71 -7.49 -11.39 4.10
C ALA A 71 -7.36 -12.40 5.26
N ARG A 72 -8.41 -12.57 6.08
CA ARG A 72 -8.44 -13.57 7.16
C ARG A 72 -8.24 -14.99 6.62
N ASP A 73 -8.95 -15.35 5.56
CA ASP A 73 -8.83 -16.67 4.94
C ASP A 73 -7.41 -16.91 4.42
N VAL A 74 -6.81 -15.88 3.81
CA VAL A 74 -5.42 -15.95 3.34
C VAL A 74 -4.46 -16.15 4.51
N ILE A 75 -4.58 -15.36 5.58
CA ILE A 75 -3.77 -15.52 6.80
C ILE A 75 -3.84 -16.96 7.31
N ALA A 76 -5.04 -17.54 7.41
CA ALA A 76 -5.22 -18.91 7.87
C ALA A 76 -4.47 -19.93 7.01
N THR A 77 -4.48 -19.76 5.67
CA THR A 77 -3.76 -20.65 4.75
C THR A 77 -2.25 -20.41 4.71
N THR A 78 -1.80 -19.16 4.87
CA THR A 78 -0.39 -18.77 4.80
C THR A 78 0.36 -19.09 6.09
N THR A 79 -0.32 -19.08 7.25
CA THR A 79 0.30 -19.31 8.57
C THR A 79 1.13 -20.60 8.62
N LEU A 80 0.68 -21.68 7.97
CA LEU A 80 1.43 -22.93 7.90
C LEU A 80 2.74 -22.80 7.11
N ALA A 81 2.74 -22.04 6.01
CA ALA A 81 3.89 -21.83 5.14
C ALA A 81 4.98 -20.93 5.78
N VAL A 82 4.64 -20.20 6.85
CA VAL A 82 5.55 -19.35 7.62
C VAL A 82 5.67 -19.79 9.09
N SER A 83 5.38 -21.07 9.34
CA SER A 83 5.39 -21.65 10.69
C SER A 83 6.78 -21.73 11.32
N ASP A 84 7.84 -21.78 10.50
CA ASP A 84 9.26 -21.79 10.89
C ASP A 84 9.79 -20.43 11.37
N VAL A 85 9.02 -19.35 11.21
CA VAL A 85 9.44 -17.99 11.59
C VAL A 85 8.85 -17.61 12.94
N ASP A 86 9.67 -17.16 13.89
CA ASP A 86 9.18 -16.73 15.21
C ASP A 86 8.55 -15.33 15.18
N GLY A 87 7.67 -15.07 16.16
CA GLY A 87 7.05 -13.76 16.40
C GLY A 87 5.54 -13.74 16.19
N ARG A 88 4.90 -12.72 16.78
CA ARG A 88 3.48 -12.44 16.66
C ARG A 88 3.28 -11.12 15.93
N PHE A 89 2.44 -11.13 14.90
CA PHE A 89 2.19 -9.96 14.07
C PHE A 89 0.69 -9.76 13.83
N ALA A 90 0.28 -8.50 13.92
CA ALA A 90 -1.02 -8.03 13.47
C ALA A 90 -0.95 -7.69 11.97
N VAL A 91 -1.93 -8.16 11.21
CA VAL A 91 -2.07 -7.88 9.78
C VAL A 91 -3.22 -6.88 9.60
N GLY A 92 -3.01 -5.83 8.81
CA GLY A 92 -4.04 -4.83 8.52
C GLY A 92 -3.99 -4.35 7.07
N LEU A 93 -5.16 -4.05 6.48
CA LEU A 93 -5.26 -3.47 5.14
C LEU A 93 -5.37 -1.95 5.22
N VAL A 94 -4.53 -1.22 4.48
CA VAL A 94 -4.49 0.24 4.51
C VAL A 94 -4.54 0.81 3.09
N VAL A 95 -5.45 1.76 2.86
CA VAL A 95 -5.62 2.43 1.57
C VAL A 95 -4.66 3.61 1.45
N ALA A 96 -3.90 3.65 0.36
CA ALA A 96 -2.98 4.72 -0.01
C ALA A 96 -3.45 5.45 -1.28
N ASP A 97 -3.40 6.79 -1.25
CA ASP A 97 -3.96 7.67 -2.29
C ASP A 97 -2.93 8.10 -3.35
N ASP A 98 -2.75 7.28 -4.38
CA ASP A 98 -1.90 7.56 -5.55
C ASP A 98 -2.63 8.24 -6.73
N ALA A 99 -3.97 8.28 -6.73
CA ALA A 99 -4.74 8.73 -7.89
C ALA A 99 -4.89 10.27 -7.96
N HIS A 100 -5.09 10.92 -6.82
CA HIS A 100 -5.47 12.34 -6.77
C HIS A 100 -4.82 13.15 -5.64
N GLY A 101 -3.87 12.56 -4.92
CA GLY A 101 -3.14 13.17 -3.82
C GLY A 101 -1.82 13.83 -4.24
N GLY A 102 -1.43 14.89 -3.51
CA GLY A 102 -0.04 15.40 -3.51
C GLY A 102 0.80 14.82 -2.36
N TRP A 103 0.20 13.95 -1.53
CA TRP A 103 0.79 13.38 -0.33
C TRP A 103 1.55 12.07 -0.60
N THR A 104 1.07 11.28 -1.55
CA THR A 104 1.58 9.93 -1.81
C THR A 104 2.04 9.85 -3.26
N ASP A 105 3.36 9.86 -3.49
CA ASP A 105 3.92 9.39 -4.76
C ASP A 105 3.93 7.86 -4.73
N ARG A 106 3.31 7.22 -5.74
CA ARG A 106 3.14 5.76 -5.76
C ARG A 106 4.46 5.03 -5.62
N TYR A 107 5.46 5.39 -6.43
CA TYR A 107 6.72 4.64 -6.51
C TYR A 107 7.57 4.83 -5.26
N CYS A 108 7.70 6.06 -4.76
CA CYS A 108 8.41 6.34 -3.52
C CYS A 108 7.74 5.65 -2.33
N SER A 109 6.40 5.68 -2.28
CA SER A 109 5.64 5.08 -1.19
C SER A 109 5.68 3.55 -1.25
N GLU A 110 5.60 2.95 -2.43
CA GLU A 110 5.76 1.51 -2.64
C GLU A 110 7.16 1.03 -2.26
N TYR A 111 8.20 1.77 -2.66
CA TYR A 111 9.58 1.49 -2.24
C TYR A 111 9.72 1.52 -0.72
N SER A 112 9.24 2.59 -0.08
CA SER A 112 9.31 2.74 1.38
C SER A 112 8.53 1.63 2.09
N HIS A 113 7.34 1.29 1.59
CA HIS A 113 6.52 0.22 2.14
C HIS A 113 7.23 -1.15 2.07
N ARG A 114 7.90 -1.47 0.96
CA ARG A 114 8.52 -2.78 0.74
C ARG A 114 9.89 -2.93 1.38
N PHE A 115 10.67 -1.86 1.46
CA PHE A 115 12.09 -1.93 1.85
C PHE A 115 12.42 -1.13 3.12
N GLU A 116 11.56 -0.20 3.54
CA GLU A 116 11.77 0.63 4.73
C GLU A 116 10.76 0.31 5.86
N GLY A 117 10.06 -0.82 5.76
CA GLY A 117 9.04 -1.28 6.70
C GLY A 117 9.53 -1.72 8.09
N ARG A 118 10.83 -1.64 8.39
CA ARG A 118 11.42 -2.11 9.66
C ARG A 118 10.72 -1.54 10.90
N ALA A 119 10.34 -0.27 10.84
CA ALA A 119 9.62 0.40 11.93
C ALA A 119 8.23 -0.22 12.19
N MET A 120 7.55 -0.74 11.17
CA MET A 120 6.26 -1.43 11.31
C MET A 120 6.47 -2.84 11.87
N TYR A 121 7.44 -3.58 11.32
CA TYR A 121 7.70 -4.97 11.73
C TYR A 121 8.15 -5.06 13.19
N THR A 122 8.98 -4.12 13.66
CA THR A 122 9.41 -4.07 15.07
C THR A 122 8.27 -3.79 16.04
N ARG A 123 7.18 -3.17 15.56
CA ARG A 123 5.93 -2.96 16.31
C ARG A 123 4.91 -4.07 16.11
N GLY A 124 5.30 -5.16 15.45
CA GLY A 124 4.42 -6.30 15.20
C GLY A 124 3.40 -6.07 14.09
N TRP A 125 3.58 -5.11 13.17
CA TRP A 125 2.63 -4.83 12.10
C TRP A 125 3.07 -5.35 10.74
N ILE A 126 2.17 -6.04 10.05
CA ILE A 126 2.22 -6.34 8.62
C ILE A 126 1.09 -5.55 7.95
N VAL A 127 1.44 -4.69 7.01
CA VAL A 127 0.45 -3.89 6.27
C VAL A 127 0.30 -4.48 4.86
N GLY A 128 -0.93 -4.79 4.46
CA GLY A 128 -1.28 -4.98 3.06
C GLY A 128 -1.74 -3.64 2.48
N GLN A 129 -1.01 -3.11 1.49
CA GLN A 129 -1.28 -1.77 0.98
C GLN A 129 -2.18 -1.80 -0.26
N ILE A 130 -3.32 -1.11 -0.19
CA ILE A 130 -4.30 -1.02 -1.26
C ILE A 130 -4.21 0.36 -1.91
N TRP A 131 -4.06 0.42 -3.24
CA TRP A 131 -3.91 1.68 -3.96
C TRP A 131 -5.23 2.18 -4.53
N THR A 132 -5.45 3.49 -4.44
CA THR A 132 -6.64 4.12 -5.03
C THR A 132 -6.70 4.09 -6.55
N GLY A 133 -5.54 4.00 -7.22
CA GLY A 133 -5.42 3.93 -8.67
C GLY A 133 -5.78 2.55 -9.24
N ASP A 134 -5.93 1.54 -8.38
CA ASP A 134 -6.17 0.17 -8.78
C ASP A 134 -7.63 -0.24 -8.53
N PRO A 135 -8.29 -0.89 -9.51
CA PRO A 135 -9.58 -1.50 -9.26
C PRO A 135 -9.43 -2.59 -8.17
N PRO A 136 -10.17 -2.51 -7.05
CA PRO A 136 -10.10 -3.52 -6.02
C PRO A 136 -10.72 -4.82 -6.52
N SER A 137 -10.11 -5.94 -6.19
CA SER A 137 -10.67 -7.27 -6.43
C SER A 137 -10.29 -8.24 -5.32
N ALA A 138 -11.07 -9.32 -5.17
CA ALA A 138 -10.72 -10.41 -4.25
C ALA A 138 -9.30 -10.91 -4.47
N ASP A 139 -8.89 -11.11 -5.73
CA ASP A 139 -7.53 -11.54 -6.08
C ASP A 139 -6.47 -10.54 -5.62
N SER A 140 -6.69 -9.22 -5.81
CA SER A 140 -5.74 -8.21 -5.34
C SER A 140 -5.55 -8.24 -3.82
N ILE A 141 -6.63 -8.48 -3.05
CA ILE A 141 -6.53 -8.62 -1.60
C ILE A 141 -5.77 -9.89 -1.22
N ARG A 142 -6.01 -10.99 -1.94
CA ARG A 142 -5.31 -12.25 -1.67
C ARG A 142 -3.81 -12.13 -1.94
N GLU A 143 -3.47 -11.62 -3.11
CA GLU A 143 -2.09 -11.43 -3.56
C GLU A 143 -1.33 -10.49 -2.61
N GLU A 144 -1.92 -9.32 -2.28
CA GLU A 144 -1.26 -8.34 -1.42
C GLU A 144 -1.08 -8.87 0.01
N THR A 145 -2.12 -9.48 0.59
CA THR A 145 -2.05 -10.03 1.96
C THR A 145 -0.98 -11.12 2.04
N ALA A 146 -1.00 -12.08 1.12
CA ALA A 146 -0.01 -13.16 1.10
C ALA A 146 1.40 -12.63 0.86
N THR A 147 1.58 -11.71 -0.09
CA THR A 147 2.89 -11.13 -0.41
C THR A 147 3.46 -10.37 0.80
N ALA A 148 2.64 -9.58 1.50
CA ALA A 148 3.09 -8.86 2.69
C ALA A 148 3.58 -9.79 3.81
N ILE A 149 2.88 -10.91 4.03
CA ILE A 149 3.29 -11.93 5.01
C ILE A 149 4.59 -12.62 4.58
N HIS A 150 4.66 -13.09 3.33
CA HIS A 150 5.85 -13.77 2.82
C HIS A 150 7.07 -12.84 2.74
N ARG A 151 6.87 -11.56 2.46
CA ARG A 151 7.92 -10.53 2.52
C ARG A 151 8.53 -10.44 3.91
N LEU A 152 7.70 -10.33 4.95
CA LEU A 152 8.21 -10.30 6.32
C LEU A 152 8.91 -11.62 6.69
N ALA A 153 8.34 -12.76 6.31
CA ALA A 153 8.97 -14.05 6.55
C ALA A 153 10.34 -14.16 5.87
N HIS A 154 10.49 -13.65 4.64
CA HIS A 154 11.78 -13.55 3.95
C HIS A 154 12.76 -12.68 4.73
N ILE A 155 12.34 -11.47 5.15
CA ILE A 155 13.16 -10.53 5.91
C ILE A 155 13.63 -11.15 7.24
N LEU A 156 12.76 -11.86 7.95
CA LEU A 156 13.12 -12.49 9.23
C LEU A 156 14.07 -13.68 9.06
N ARG A 157 13.99 -14.40 7.92
CA ARG A 157 14.90 -15.51 7.60
C ARG A 157 16.27 -15.05 7.11
N ARG A 158 16.33 -13.95 6.35
CA ARG A 158 17.52 -13.57 5.56
C ARG A 158 18.11 -12.20 5.90
N GLY A 159 17.39 -11.41 6.71
CA GLY A 159 17.72 -10.02 6.97
C GLY A 159 17.09 -9.06 5.96
N THR A 160 17.30 -7.76 6.19
CA THR A 160 16.80 -6.69 5.31
C THR A 160 17.66 -6.58 4.06
N ALA A 161 17.02 -6.51 2.88
CA ALA A 161 17.71 -6.26 1.62
C ALA A 161 18.43 -4.90 1.62
N ALA A 162 19.70 -4.88 1.22
CA ALA A 162 20.54 -3.68 1.16
C ALA A 162 20.95 -3.31 -0.28
N THR A 163 20.90 -4.26 -1.20
CA THR A 163 21.23 -4.07 -2.61
C THR A 163 20.01 -4.29 -3.51
N LEU A 164 20.03 -3.73 -4.72
CA LEU A 164 18.97 -3.96 -5.70
C LEU A 164 18.75 -5.46 -6.01
N GLY A 165 19.82 -6.25 -6.06
CA GLY A 165 19.73 -7.69 -6.29
C GLY A 165 18.97 -8.40 -5.17
N GLU A 166 19.25 -8.05 -3.92
CA GLU A 166 18.54 -8.59 -2.75
C GLU A 166 17.09 -8.11 -2.70
N MET A 167 16.81 -6.85 -3.10
CA MET A 167 15.45 -6.32 -3.17
C MET A 167 14.59 -7.08 -4.20
N ILE A 168 15.19 -7.41 -5.35
CA ILE A 168 14.55 -8.23 -6.39
C ILE A 168 14.33 -9.67 -5.89
N ASP A 169 15.32 -10.27 -5.22
CA ASP A 169 15.18 -11.62 -4.63
C ASP A 169 14.08 -11.66 -3.57
N GLN A 170 14.02 -10.65 -2.69
CA GLN A 170 13.00 -10.52 -1.65
C GLN A 170 11.59 -10.48 -2.25
N GLU A 171 11.31 -9.49 -3.12
CA GLU A 171 9.96 -9.32 -3.67
C GLU A 171 9.62 -10.46 -4.64
N GLY A 172 10.58 -10.93 -5.44
CA GLY A 172 10.38 -12.07 -6.33
C GLY A 172 10.02 -13.35 -5.59
N THR A 173 10.73 -13.66 -4.50
CA THR A 173 10.43 -14.80 -3.63
C THR A 173 9.07 -14.63 -2.94
N ALA A 174 8.82 -13.46 -2.35
CA ALA A 174 7.57 -13.20 -1.65
C ALA A 174 6.34 -13.36 -2.56
N MET A 175 6.41 -12.85 -3.78
CA MET A 175 5.34 -12.97 -4.78
C MET A 175 5.19 -14.40 -5.31
N ALA A 176 6.30 -15.13 -5.50
CA ALA A 176 6.26 -16.53 -5.93
C ALA A 176 5.59 -17.42 -4.86
N ASP A 177 5.96 -17.24 -3.60
CA ASP A 177 5.37 -17.96 -2.47
C ASP A 177 3.89 -17.61 -2.29
N ALA A 178 3.53 -16.34 -2.49
CA ALA A 178 2.15 -15.85 -2.51
C ALA A 178 1.34 -16.34 -3.73
N ARG A 179 1.98 -17.00 -4.70
CA ARG A 179 1.37 -17.48 -5.96
C ARG A 179 0.71 -16.38 -6.77
N CYS A 180 1.27 -15.17 -6.73
CA CYS A 180 0.78 -14.06 -7.54
C CYS A 180 0.90 -14.38 -9.03
N GLY A 181 -0.03 -13.88 -9.84
CA GLY A 181 -0.01 -14.03 -11.31
C GLY A 181 1.14 -13.32 -12.03
N GLY A 182 2.11 -12.77 -11.28
CA GLY A 182 3.20 -11.92 -11.74
C GLY A 182 3.01 -10.47 -11.28
N PRO A 183 4.05 -9.62 -11.40
CA PRO A 183 3.90 -8.20 -11.13
C PRO A 183 2.85 -7.61 -12.07
N ARG A 184 1.88 -6.88 -11.51
CA ARG A 184 1.06 -5.96 -12.29
C ARG A 184 1.96 -4.81 -12.74
N VAL A 185 2.75 -5.06 -13.78
CA VAL A 185 3.46 -4.00 -14.49
C VAL A 185 2.37 -3.13 -15.10
N TYR A 186 2.18 -1.94 -14.56
CA TYR A 186 1.26 -0.97 -15.15
C TYR A 186 1.73 -0.66 -16.57
N ALA A 187 0.99 -1.21 -17.54
CA ALA A 187 0.93 -0.61 -18.85
C ALA A 187 0.43 0.81 -18.63
N ARG A 188 1.36 1.77 -18.66
CA ARG A 188 1.04 3.18 -18.68
C ARG A 188 -0.05 3.36 -19.73
N CYS A 189 -1.20 3.89 -19.33
CA CYS A 189 -2.20 4.38 -20.26
C CYS A 189 -1.47 5.27 -21.26
N GLY A 190 -1.34 4.78 -22.48
CA GLY A 190 -0.85 5.56 -23.60
C GLY A 190 -1.83 6.70 -23.81
N ARG A 191 -1.63 7.83 -23.13
CA ARG A 191 -2.00 9.09 -23.76
C ARG A 191 -1.10 9.20 -24.96
N SER A 192 -1.68 9.03 -26.13
CA SER A 192 -1.10 9.60 -27.33
C SER A 192 -0.74 11.04 -26.99
N VAL A 193 0.53 11.39 -27.13
CA VAL A 193 0.89 12.79 -27.30
C VAL A 193 0.50 13.12 -28.73
N ALA A 194 -0.81 13.16 -29.00
CA ALA A 194 -1.31 13.90 -30.14
C ALA A 194 -1.10 15.38 -29.79
N GLY A 195 -0.16 16.02 -30.50
CA GLY A 195 0.07 17.45 -30.40
C GLY A 195 1.22 17.85 -29.49
N ARG A 196 2.45 17.50 -29.86
CA ARG A 196 3.59 18.42 -29.66
C ARG A 196 4.40 18.48 -30.95
N ASN A 197 4.34 19.67 -31.56
CA ASN A 197 5.11 20.08 -32.73
C ASN A 197 6.57 19.68 -32.57
N ARG A 198 7.13 19.02 -33.58
CA ARG A 198 8.58 18.85 -33.72
C ARG A 198 9.20 20.24 -33.96
N PRO A 199 10.24 20.65 -33.21
CA PRO A 199 11.03 21.82 -33.57
C PRO A 199 12.04 21.38 -34.63
N GLY A 200 11.88 21.89 -35.84
CA GLY A 200 12.76 21.64 -36.96
C GLY A 200 11.97 21.47 -38.24
N ASP A 201 11.53 22.58 -38.83
CA ASP A 201 11.48 22.78 -40.27
C ASP A 201 11.17 24.25 -40.60
N HIS A 202 12.17 24.87 -41.24
CA HIS A 202 12.15 26.01 -42.17
C HIS A 202 11.95 27.46 -41.70
N ASP A 203 13.08 28.18 -41.76
CA ASP A 203 13.29 29.43 -42.52
C ASP A 203 12.16 30.44 -42.61
N SER A 204 12.32 31.56 -41.89
CA SER A 204 11.94 32.91 -42.34
C SER A 204 12.45 33.96 -41.34
N LEU A 205 13.48 34.71 -41.71
CA LEU A 205 13.93 35.92 -41.00
C LEU A 205 12.87 37.04 -41.14
N PRO A 206 12.54 37.80 -40.09
CA PRO A 206 11.82 39.06 -40.26
C PRO A 206 12.80 40.19 -40.60
N VAL A 207 12.53 40.84 -41.73
CA VAL A 207 13.06 42.15 -42.11
C VAL A 207 12.50 43.19 -41.14
N TRP A 208 13.38 43.95 -40.50
CA TRP A 208 13.02 45.14 -39.73
C TRP A 208 12.76 46.31 -40.68
N GLY A 209 11.58 46.90 -40.58
CA GLY A 209 11.19 48.20 -41.15
C GLY A 209 10.53 49.03 -40.07
#